data_AF-A0A940ULI3-F1
#
_entry.id   AF-A0A940ULI3-F1
#
_cell.length_a   1.000
_cell.length_b   1.000
_cell.length_c   1.000
_cell.angle_alpha   90.00
_cell.angle_beta   90.00
_cell.angle_gamma   90.00
#
_symmetry.space_group_name_H-M   'P 1'
#
loop_
_entity.id
_entity.type
_entity.pdbx_description
1 polymer ?
#
loop_
_entity_poly.entity_id
_entity_poly.type
_entity_poly.pdbx_seq_one_letter_code
_entity_poly.pdbx_strand_id
1 'polypeptide(L)'
;MNERKRIKIAGSAGPGVRGGSARTRHARVLAVVMISFFLALTFFVTAPLSYAAAEKPIVLKLSSFLPETGTEGKMGRWWGSEVEKRTNGRVKVQYYFAESLVKTMDSLGAVSSGIADVQFFAPGYFPTQLPLSGGPDLIYQTRSNWVFAKAYNEMAHSFPPFVKMLKDNNILLMSSLPASEVVLLSAKPVKTLADIKGKKVRAMGLMNNAMKSLGATPVAMPLPEVYEALERGTIDAVTGLPYHLVVAFKLQEAAKHLVNPGIGCYASGGYFINLKTWAKLPDDIKQIIAKINDEFPDVAANMSNEQLKQTTETLLKAKVDIYSLPPDEVAKWKAILVPGVYDDWTKQMEAKGLPGKETLAKYQELIKKYIFSGIVLLCILALMTSEVVFRYAFNMPILGTVEISSYLLVIFGFTGMAYTQSQRAHIEIDLITMKLSPRTKHILRIVSLLLSLAAFALITWQTSLAFWKSWEIQEVRWGALPLPVWPVKFVIAFGSLVLCLQFVVDVIEELKKPYAERPQDPTAGAI
;
A
#
# COMPACT_ATOMS: atom_id res chain seq x y z
N MET A 1 35.68 10.07 -82.55
CA MET A 1 36.35 10.82 -83.64
C MET A 1 36.88 12.12 -83.06
N ASN A 2 38.21 12.24 -83.00
CA ASN A 2 39.05 13.44 -82.86
C ASN A 2 38.74 14.50 -81.78
N GLU A 3 39.45 14.39 -80.66
CA GLU A 3 40.56 15.29 -80.29
C GLU A 3 40.68 16.63 -81.06
N ARG A 4 40.71 17.77 -80.36
CA ARG A 4 41.84 18.74 -80.34
C ARG A 4 41.53 20.10 -79.69
N LYS A 5 42.43 20.47 -78.76
CA LYS A 5 43.22 21.72 -78.65
C LYS A 5 42.51 23.07 -78.46
N ARG A 6 42.83 23.75 -77.34
CA ARG A 6 43.67 24.99 -77.21
C ARG A 6 42.90 26.28 -77.62
N ILE A 7 43.03 27.47 -77.03
CA ILE A 7 44.08 28.19 -76.28
C ILE A 7 43.49 29.59 -75.92
N LYS A 8 43.94 30.21 -74.81
CA LYS A 8 44.22 31.66 -74.50
C LYS A 8 43.28 32.79 -75.01
N ILE A 9 43.27 34.04 -74.51
CA ILE A 9 43.71 34.81 -73.34
C ILE A 9 42.93 36.15 -73.46
N ALA A 10 42.59 36.73 -72.30
CA ALA A 10 42.41 38.15 -71.93
C ALA A 10 42.03 39.28 -72.93
N GLY A 11 41.28 40.24 -72.37
CA GLY A 11 41.01 41.59 -72.89
C GLY A 11 39.51 41.89 -72.81
N SER A 12 39.00 42.93 -72.17
CA SER A 12 39.49 44.28 -71.98
C SER A 12 38.62 45.02 -70.95
N ALA A 13 39.16 46.11 -70.42
CA ALA A 13 38.57 46.94 -69.38
C ALA A 13 37.37 47.77 -69.83
N GLY A 14 36.45 48.04 -68.90
CA GLY A 14 35.43 49.10 -68.99
C GLY A 14 35.01 49.54 -67.57
N PRO A 15 35.15 50.83 -67.20
CA PRO A 15 34.89 51.32 -65.84
C PRO A 15 33.45 51.84 -65.70
N GLY A 16 32.81 51.64 -64.53
CA GLY A 16 31.45 52.16 -64.36
C GLY A 16 30.72 51.78 -63.08
N VAL A 17 31.10 52.42 -61.96
CA VAL A 17 30.18 53.08 -61.01
C VAL A 17 29.09 52.26 -60.27
N ARG A 18 29.16 52.35 -58.93
CA ARG A 18 28.12 52.23 -57.87
C ARG A 18 27.67 50.83 -57.43
N GLY A 19 28.05 50.47 -56.21
CA GLY A 19 27.48 49.34 -55.47
C GLY A 19 28.09 49.07 -54.09
N GLY A 20 28.55 50.11 -53.38
CA GLY A 20 28.92 49.97 -51.98
C GLY A 20 27.67 49.91 -51.09
N SER A 21 27.51 48.83 -50.32
CA SER A 21 27.12 48.85 -48.89
C SER A 21 26.33 47.62 -48.39
N ALA A 22 25.95 46.65 -49.22
CA ALA A 22 25.16 45.52 -48.73
C ALA A 22 25.99 44.33 -48.17
N ARG A 23 27.20 44.08 -48.70
CA ARG A 23 27.97 42.86 -48.40
C ARG A 23 28.81 42.90 -47.12
N THR A 24 29.15 44.09 -46.62
CA THR A 24 30.03 44.25 -45.44
C THR A 24 29.27 44.34 -44.11
N ARG A 25 27.96 44.64 -44.12
CA ARG A 25 27.12 44.62 -42.90
C ARG A 25 26.75 43.19 -42.48
N HIS A 26 26.44 42.31 -43.43
CA HIS A 26 26.10 40.90 -43.15
C HIS A 26 27.30 40.12 -42.58
N ALA A 27 28.51 40.35 -43.09
CA ALA A 27 29.74 39.71 -42.58
C ALA A 27 30.09 40.16 -41.14
N ARG A 28 29.80 41.42 -40.77
CA ARG A 28 30.03 41.94 -39.42
C ARG A 28 28.99 41.46 -38.41
N VAL A 29 27.72 41.31 -38.82
CA VAL A 29 26.66 40.75 -37.97
C VAL A 29 26.88 39.25 -37.73
N LEU A 30 27.28 38.48 -38.76
CA LEU A 30 27.63 37.06 -38.61
C LEU A 30 28.88 36.83 -37.74
N ALA A 31 29.89 37.69 -37.82
CA ALA A 31 31.07 37.61 -36.95
C ALA A 31 30.74 37.93 -35.49
N VAL A 32 29.89 38.93 -35.22
CA VAL A 32 29.46 39.29 -33.86
C VAL A 32 28.54 38.21 -33.28
N VAL A 33 27.65 37.60 -34.08
CA VAL A 33 26.80 36.48 -33.64
C VAL A 33 27.64 35.23 -33.35
N MET A 34 28.63 34.89 -34.19
CA MET A 34 29.51 33.73 -33.93
C MET A 34 30.45 33.94 -32.74
N ILE A 35 30.99 35.14 -32.54
CA ILE A 35 31.83 35.47 -31.37
C ILE A 35 30.98 35.48 -30.09
N SER A 36 29.73 35.95 -30.16
CA SER A 36 28.79 35.88 -29.03
C SER A 36 28.35 34.44 -28.73
N PHE A 37 28.22 33.59 -29.74
CA PHE A 37 27.91 32.17 -29.58
C PHE A 37 29.10 31.39 -29.00
N PHE A 38 30.34 31.73 -29.39
CA PHE A 38 31.55 31.12 -28.84
C PHE A 38 31.83 31.58 -27.41
N LEU A 39 31.64 32.87 -27.08
CA LEU A 39 31.76 33.40 -25.72
C LEU A 39 30.69 32.82 -24.78
N ALA A 40 29.45 32.65 -25.26
CA ALA A 40 28.39 31.98 -24.52
C ALA A 40 28.66 30.48 -24.31
N LEU A 41 29.31 29.81 -25.26
CA LEU A 41 29.73 28.40 -25.12
C LEU A 41 30.87 28.25 -24.10
N THR A 42 31.85 29.15 -24.08
CA THR A 42 32.93 29.12 -23.08
C THR A 42 32.48 29.52 -21.67
N PHE A 43 31.48 30.39 -21.53
CA PHE A 43 30.91 30.74 -20.21
C PHE A 43 30.05 29.60 -19.62
N PHE A 44 29.60 28.66 -20.45
CA PHE A 44 28.88 27.46 -19.99
C PHE A 44 29.78 26.28 -19.59
N VAL A 45 31.09 26.34 -19.89
CA VAL A 45 32.03 25.23 -19.61
C VAL A 45 32.86 25.46 -18.34
N THR A 46 32.86 26.67 -17.76
CA THR A 46 33.62 26.97 -16.52
C THR A 46 32.76 27.50 -15.38
N ALA A 47 31.45 27.22 -15.37
CA ALA A 47 30.74 27.24 -14.09
C ALA A 47 31.41 26.16 -13.23
N PRO A 48 31.97 26.49 -12.04
CA PRO A 48 32.39 25.44 -11.15
C PRO A 48 31.15 24.57 -10.94
N LEU A 49 31.20 23.31 -11.35
CA LEU A 49 30.33 22.32 -10.75
C LEU A 49 30.65 22.42 -9.27
N SER A 50 29.83 23.18 -8.53
CA SER A 50 29.66 22.94 -7.11
C SER A 50 29.27 21.48 -7.07
N TYR A 51 30.27 20.64 -6.78
CA TYR A 51 30.07 19.29 -6.32
C TYR A 51 29.26 19.49 -5.04
N ALA A 52 27.92 19.49 -5.18
CA ALA A 52 27.05 19.44 -4.03
C ALA A 52 27.56 18.24 -3.24
N ALA A 53 28.13 18.50 -2.08
CA ALA A 53 28.67 17.46 -1.23
C ALA A 53 27.58 16.39 -1.14
N ALA A 54 27.86 15.18 -1.60
CA ALA A 54 26.89 14.10 -1.57
C ALA A 54 26.41 13.98 -0.13
N GLU A 55 25.17 14.40 0.11
CA GLU A 55 24.60 14.46 1.45
C GLU A 55 24.72 13.05 2.04
N LYS A 56 25.28 12.92 3.25
CA LYS A 56 25.48 11.59 3.84
C LYS A 56 24.12 10.89 3.88
N PRO A 57 24.04 9.64 3.38
CA PRO A 57 22.76 8.95 3.32
C PRO A 57 22.17 8.80 4.72
N ILE A 58 20.87 9.03 4.83
CA ILE A 58 20.11 8.78 6.06
C ILE A 58 20.08 7.28 6.26
N VAL A 59 20.67 6.78 7.35
CA VAL A 59 20.65 5.35 7.67
C VAL A 59 19.51 5.07 8.64
N LEU A 60 18.59 4.19 8.25
CA LEU A 60 17.52 3.68 9.10
C LEU A 60 17.88 2.28 9.59
N LYS A 61 17.92 2.07 10.90
CA LYS A 61 18.08 0.73 11.50
C LYS A 61 16.72 0.04 11.58
N LEU A 62 16.51 -0.96 10.73
CA LEU A 62 15.33 -1.81 10.74
C LEU A 62 15.64 -3.09 11.52
N SER A 63 14.84 -3.37 12.56
CA SER A 63 14.98 -4.57 13.37
C SER A 63 13.69 -5.39 13.44
N SER A 64 13.86 -6.71 13.52
CA SER A 64 12.79 -7.67 13.71
C SER A 64 13.30 -8.88 14.50
N PHE A 65 12.49 -9.40 15.42
CA PHE A 65 12.78 -10.65 16.11
C PHE A 65 12.57 -11.88 15.19
N LEU A 66 11.90 -11.70 14.05
CA LEU A 66 11.64 -12.77 13.10
C LEU A 66 12.87 -13.03 12.21
N PRO A 67 13.03 -14.27 11.71
CA PRO A 67 14.10 -14.59 10.76
C PRO A 67 13.96 -13.80 9.45
N GLU A 68 15.09 -13.40 8.88
CA GLU A 68 15.15 -12.73 7.56
C GLU A 68 14.51 -13.56 6.45
N THR A 69 14.70 -14.88 6.50
CA THR A 69 14.17 -15.85 5.53
C THR A 69 12.67 -16.11 5.69
N GLY A 70 12.07 -15.68 6.80
CA GLY A 70 10.63 -15.75 7.04
C GLY A 70 9.86 -14.71 6.23
N THR A 71 8.54 -14.87 6.15
CA THR A 71 7.64 -14.00 5.37
C THR A 71 7.80 -12.52 5.73
N GLU A 72 7.74 -12.20 7.02
CA GLU A 72 7.83 -10.84 7.54
C GLU A 72 9.24 -10.24 7.37
N GLY A 73 10.27 -11.09 7.44
CA GLY A 73 11.65 -10.70 7.14
C GLY A 73 11.83 -10.31 5.69
N LYS A 74 11.31 -11.14 4.76
CA LYS A 74 11.26 -10.85 3.32
C LYS A 74 10.48 -9.56 3.04
N MET A 75 9.36 -9.33 3.73
CA MET A 75 8.57 -8.10 3.58
C MET A 75 9.34 -6.86 4.08
N GLY A 76 10.04 -6.95 5.21
CA GLY A 76 10.91 -5.87 5.70
C GLY A 76 12.05 -5.57 4.72
N ARG A 77 12.61 -6.61 4.09
CA ARG A 77 13.62 -6.48 3.02
C ARG A 77 13.07 -5.84 1.76
N TRP A 78 11.88 -6.24 1.32
CA TRP A 78 11.19 -5.62 0.20
C TRP A 78 11.00 -4.13 0.46
N TRP A 79 10.43 -3.78 1.62
CA TRP A 79 10.19 -2.39 2.01
C TRP A 79 11.48 -1.57 2.01
N GLY A 80 12.53 -2.08 2.69
CA GLY A 80 13.80 -1.36 2.75
C GLY A 80 14.43 -1.19 1.36
N SER A 81 14.35 -2.21 0.50
CA SER A 81 14.87 -2.12 -0.87
C SER A 81 14.13 -1.09 -1.73
N GLU A 82 12.81 -0.99 -1.61
CA GLU A 82 12.03 0.02 -2.32
C GLU A 82 12.32 1.43 -1.80
N VAL A 83 12.55 1.59 -0.49
CA VAL A 83 13.01 2.88 0.06
C VAL A 83 14.36 3.27 -0.51
N GLU A 84 15.36 2.38 -0.49
CA GLU A 84 16.67 2.71 -1.05
C GLU A 84 16.60 3.06 -2.54
N LYS A 85 15.82 2.29 -3.31
CA LYS A 85 15.66 2.47 -4.74
C LYS A 85 14.95 3.77 -5.08
N ARG A 86 13.77 4.01 -4.50
CA ARG A 86 12.92 5.17 -4.82
C ARG A 86 13.48 6.49 -4.26
N THR A 87 14.36 6.42 -3.27
CA THR A 87 15.10 7.59 -2.75
C THR A 87 16.44 7.82 -3.44
N ASN A 88 16.77 7.05 -4.49
CA ASN A 88 18.07 7.09 -5.18
C ASN A 88 19.26 6.96 -4.22
N GLY A 89 19.13 6.11 -3.19
CA GLY A 89 20.16 5.86 -2.18
C GLY A 89 20.32 6.94 -1.12
N ARG A 90 19.50 8.00 -1.12
CA ARG A 90 19.50 9.03 -0.04
C ARG A 90 19.08 8.46 1.31
N VAL A 91 18.29 7.38 1.30
CA VAL A 91 18.05 6.56 2.48
C VAL A 91 18.70 5.19 2.28
N LYS A 92 19.33 4.70 3.33
CA LYS A 92 19.90 3.35 3.43
C LYS A 92 19.29 2.62 4.61
N VAL A 93 19.05 1.33 4.46
CA VAL A 93 18.45 0.52 5.52
C VAL A 93 19.47 -0.50 6.02
N GLN A 94 19.74 -0.45 7.31
CA GLN A 94 20.55 -1.43 8.00
C GLN A 94 19.63 -2.44 8.69
N TYR A 95 19.82 -3.73 8.40
CA TYR A 95 18.90 -4.79 8.82
C TYR A 95 19.43 -5.57 10.02
N TYR A 96 18.54 -5.83 10.97
CA TYR A 96 18.81 -6.63 12.16
C TYR A 96 17.66 -7.63 12.41
N PHE A 97 17.83 -8.86 11.92
CA PHE A 97 16.83 -9.92 12.06
C PHE A 97 17.17 -10.87 13.22
N ALA A 98 16.23 -11.75 13.57
CA ALA A 98 16.41 -12.83 14.56
C ALA A 98 16.98 -12.34 15.91
N GLU A 99 16.44 -11.24 16.44
CA GLU A 99 16.83 -10.63 17.73
C GLU A 99 18.30 -10.15 17.81
N SER A 100 18.98 -9.96 16.67
CA SER A 100 20.39 -9.52 16.64
C SER A 100 20.64 -8.11 17.18
N LEU A 101 19.60 -7.26 17.26
CA LEU A 101 19.67 -5.92 17.86
C LEU A 101 19.00 -5.86 19.22
N VAL A 102 17.75 -6.32 19.32
CA VAL A 102 16.95 -6.31 20.57
C VAL A 102 16.13 -7.58 20.70
N LYS A 103 15.82 -7.94 21.94
CA LYS A 103 14.94 -9.08 22.26
C LYS A 103 13.48 -8.72 22.00
N THR A 104 12.65 -9.74 21.77
CA THR A 104 11.22 -9.60 21.43
C THR A 104 10.49 -8.66 22.39
N MET A 105 10.69 -8.82 23.70
CA MET A 105 10.02 -8.02 24.74
C MET A 105 10.58 -6.59 24.88
N ASP A 106 11.72 -6.27 24.28
CA ASP A 106 12.30 -4.93 24.27
C ASP A 106 11.89 -4.13 23.02
N SER A 107 11.22 -4.76 22.06
CA SER A 107 10.91 -4.19 20.74
C SER A 107 10.23 -2.82 20.82
N LEU A 108 9.18 -2.66 21.64
CA LEU A 108 8.47 -1.38 21.78
C LEU A 108 9.39 -0.29 22.36
N GLY A 109 10.14 -0.62 23.41
CA GLY A 109 11.10 0.32 24.02
C GLY A 109 12.21 0.71 23.05
N ALA A 110 12.69 -0.23 22.24
CA ALA A 110 13.75 -0.02 21.25
C ALA A 110 13.34 0.99 20.18
N VAL A 111 12.15 0.86 19.60
CA VAL A 111 11.64 1.82 18.62
C VAL A 111 11.21 3.13 19.26
N SER A 112 10.60 3.10 20.45
CA SER A 112 10.16 4.32 21.14
C SER A 112 11.35 5.22 21.51
N SER A 113 12.48 4.63 21.93
CA SER A 113 13.71 5.35 22.28
C SER A 113 14.60 5.70 21.08
N GLY A 114 14.45 5.02 19.93
CA GLY A 114 15.28 5.20 18.75
C GLY A 114 16.55 4.33 18.71
N ILE A 115 16.64 3.29 19.56
CA ILE A 115 17.66 2.24 19.43
C ILE A 115 17.51 1.56 18.07
N ALA A 116 16.28 1.19 17.70
CA ALA A 116 15.87 0.87 16.34
C ALA A 116 15.09 2.05 15.76
N ASP A 117 15.33 2.41 14.50
CA ASP A 117 14.53 3.43 13.83
C ASP A 117 13.20 2.84 13.38
N VAL A 118 13.25 1.60 12.87
CA VAL A 118 12.10 0.82 12.43
C VAL A 118 12.13 -0.52 13.16
N GLN A 119 11.01 -0.94 13.75
CA GLN A 119 10.91 -2.20 14.48
C GLN A 119 9.65 -2.96 14.10
N PHE A 120 9.80 -4.24 13.80
CA PHE A 120 8.67 -5.17 13.77
C PHE A 120 8.31 -5.65 15.18
N PHE A 121 7.03 -5.54 15.52
CA PHE A 121 6.46 -6.26 16.66
C PHE A 121 4.94 -6.43 16.51
N ALA A 122 4.37 -7.32 17.32
CA ALA A 122 2.93 -7.47 17.49
C ALA A 122 2.48 -6.71 18.75
N PRO A 123 1.55 -5.74 18.67
CA PRO A 123 1.09 -4.96 19.82
C PRO A 123 0.52 -5.81 20.97
N GLY A 124 0.02 -7.02 20.71
CA GLY A 124 -0.47 -7.95 21.73
C GLY A 124 0.57 -8.39 22.76
N TYR A 125 1.87 -8.14 22.54
CA TYR A 125 2.92 -8.30 23.57
C TYR A 125 2.96 -7.15 24.58
N PHE A 126 2.38 -5.99 24.24
CA PHE A 126 2.43 -4.75 25.01
C PHE A 126 1.02 -4.23 25.35
N PRO A 127 0.12 -5.05 25.93
CA PRO A 127 -1.28 -4.68 26.15
C PRO A 127 -1.48 -3.52 27.14
N THR A 128 -0.46 -3.21 27.95
CA THR A 128 -0.47 -2.07 28.88
C THR A 128 -0.22 -0.76 28.13
N GLN A 129 0.77 -0.75 27.23
CA GLN A 129 1.18 0.42 26.47
C GLN A 129 0.30 0.66 25.23
N LEU A 130 -0.21 -0.42 24.63
CA LEU A 130 -0.99 -0.40 23.39
C LEU A 130 -2.39 -1.04 23.59
N PRO A 131 -3.18 -0.62 24.59
CA PRO A 131 -4.41 -1.29 24.99
C PRO A 131 -5.50 -1.36 23.90
N LEU A 132 -5.56 -0.36 23.01
CA LEU A 132 -6.52 -0.32 21.89
C LEU A 132 -6.19 -1.31 20.77
N SER A 133 -4.99 -1.90 20.73
CA SER A 133 -4.67 -2.97 19.77
C SER A 133 -5.48 -4.25 20.02
N GLY A 134 -6.08 -4.38 21.21
CA GLY A 134 -7.00 -5.47 21.50
C GLY A 134 -8.21 -5.49 20.57
N GLY A 135 -8.67 -4.33 20.05
CA GLY A 135 -9.82 -4.26 19.14
C GLY A 135 -9.59 -5.06 17.85
N PRO A 136 -8.52 -4.75 17.08
CA PRO A 136 -8.10 -5.57 15.95
C PRO A 136 -7.79 -7.02 16.27
N ASP A 137 -7.29 -7.30 17.48
CA ASP A 137 -6.89 -8.65 17.91
C ASP A 137 -8.08 -9.50 18.41
N LEU A 138 -9.30 -8.95 18.44
CA LEU A 138 -10.49 -9.74 18.74
C LEU A 138 -10.73 -10.78 17.64
N ILE A 139 -11.14 -11.95 18.09
CA ILE A 139 -11.30 -13.17 17.30
C ILE A 139 -12.66 -13.26 16.61
N TYR A 140 -12.77 -14.02 15.52
CA TYR A 140 -14.00 -14.18 14.72
C TYR A 140 -14.48 -12.91 13.99
N GLN A 141 -13.58 -11.97 13.69
CA GLN A 141 -13.93 -10.74 12.96
C GLN A 141 -13.83 -10.89 11.45
N THR A 142 -12.80 -11.58 10.95
CA THR A 142 -12.59 -11.86 9.52
C THR A 142 -11.73 -13.10 9.33
N ARG A 143 -11.90 -13.77 8.19
CA ARG A 143 -11.01 -14.86 7.71
C ARG A 143 -10.16 -14.44 6.51
N SER A 144 -10.30 -13.19 6.07
CA SER A 144 -9.54 -12.64 4.95
C SER A 144 -8.36 -11.82 5.47
N ASN A 145 -7.15 -12.29 5.14
CA ASN A 145 -5.89 -11.65 5.51
C ASN A 145 -5.80 -10.22 4.95
N TRP A 146 -6.29 -10.02 3.72
CA TRP A 146 -6.30 -8.73 3.05
C TRP A 146 -7.24 -7.74 3.74
N VAL A 147 -8.47 -8.18 4.05
CA VAL A 147 -9.44 -7.35 4.80
C VAL A 147 -8.88 -6.97 6.17
N PHE A 148 -8.25 -7.93 6.88
CA PHE A 148 -7.61 -7.68 8.16
C PHE A 148 -6.51 -6.61 8.04
N ALA A 149 -5.58 -6.78 7.09
CA ALA A 149 -4.47 -5.86 6.87
C ALA A 149 -4.97 -4.45 6.55
N LYS A 150 -5.83 -4.31 5.53
CA LYS A 150 -6.33 -2.98 5.11
C LYS A 150 -7.14 -2.30 6.21
N ALA A 151 -8.00 -3.03 6.93
CA ALA A 151 -8.76 -2.48 8.05
C ALA A 151 -7.84 -2.03 9.20
N TYR A 152 -6.83 -2.83 9.56
CA TYR A 152 -5.89 -2.48 10.62
C TYR A 152 -5.02 -1.28 10.22
N ASN A 153 -4.51 -1.26 8.99
CA ASN A 153 -3.74 -0.15 8.45
C ASN A 153 -4.55 1.15 8.45
N GLU A 154 -5.78 1.13 7.93
CA GLU A 154 -6.64 2.31 7.90
C GLU A 154 -6.98 2.80 9.30
N MET A 155 -7.30 1.90 10.24
CA MET A 155 -7.60 2.27 11.62
C MET A 155 -6.39 2.96 12.28
N ALA A 156 -5.18 2.42 12.08
CA ALA A 156 -3.96 2.95 12.66
C ALA A 156 -3.59 4.36 12.17
N HIS A 157 -4.07 4.76 11.00
CA HIS A 157 -3.81 6.06 10.39
C HIS A 157 -4.96 7.06 10.51
N SER A 158 -6.21 6.59 10.58
CA SER A 158 -7.41 7.44 10.49
C SER A 158 -8.20 7.54 11.79
N PHE A 159 -8.09 6.59 12.72
CA PHE A 159 -8.88 6.59 13.95
C PHE A 159 -8.16 7.35 15.08
N PRO A 160 -8.62 8.55 15.49
CA PRO A 160 -7.85 9.44 16.36
C PRO A 160 -7.39 8.84 17.70
N PRO A 161 -8.22 8.05 18.43
CA PRO A 161 -7.76 7.39 19.65
C PRO A 161 -6.60 6.42 19.43
N PHE A 162 -6.61 5.68 18.32
CA PHE A 162 -5.54 4.75 18.00
C PHE A 162 -4.26 5.47 17.55
N VAL A 163 -4.40 6.49 16.70
CA VAL A 163 -3.29 7.37 16.30
C VAL A 163 -2.65 8.01 17.54
N LYS A 164 -3.47 8.50 18.48
CA LYS A 164 -2.99 9.08 19.74
C LYS A 164 -2.21 8.06 20.56
N MET A 165 -2.73 6.85 20.73
CA MET A 165 -2.04 5.77 21.46
C MET A 165 -0.65 5.46 20.88
N LEU A 166 -0.52 5.39 19.55
CA LEU A 166 0.78 5.19 18.90
C LEU A 166 1.72 6.39 19.15
N LYS A 167 1.21 7.62 19.00
CA LYS A 167 2.00 8.85 19.23
C LYS A 167 2.45 9.02 20.68
N ASP A 168 1.59 8.68 21.65
CA ASP A 168 1.92 8.70 23.09
C ASP A 168 3.09 7.74 23.40
N ASN A 169 3.25 6.68 22.61
CA ASN A 169 4.38 5.74 22.68
C ASN A 169 5.55 6.11 21.75
N ASN A 170 5.54 7.30 21.14
CA ASN A 170 6.56 7.80 20.22
C ASN A 170 6.78 6.92 18.98
N ILE A 171 5.72 6.29 18.47
CA ILE A 171 5.76 5.43 17.29
C ILE A 171 4.69 5.80 16.25
N LEU A 172 4.92 5.38 15.01
CA LEU A 172 3.98 5.43 13.91
C LEU A 172 3.97 4.06 13.22
N LEU A 173 2.79 3.50 12.95
CA LEU A 173 2.70 2.31 12.12
C LEU A 173 3.12 2.69 10.69
N MET A 174 4.09 1.99 10.13
CA MET A 174 4.45 2.17 8.73
C MET A 174 3.48 1.41 7.86
N SER A 175 3.38 0.11 8.09
CA SER A 175 2.37 -0.70 7.44
C SER A 175 2.01 -1.91 8.28
N SER A 176 0.73 -2.28 8.23
CA SER A 176 0.23 -3.53 8.78
C SER A 176 0.76 -4.72 8.01
N LEU A 177 1.01 -5.82 8.70
CA LEU A 177 1.20 -7.11 8.07
C LEU A 177 -0.12 -7.89 8.03
N PRO A 178 -0.41 -8.62 6.94
CA PRO A 178 -1.55 -9.51 6.89
C PRO A 178 -1.38 -10.62 7.93
N ALA A 179 -2.31 -10.70 8.88
CA ALA A 179 -2.44 -11.88 9.71
C ALA A 179 -3.06 -12.98 8.85
N SER A 180 -2.32 -14.06 8.59
CA SER A 180 -2.96 -15.26 8.04
C SER A 180 -3.99 -15.80 9.03
N GLU A 181 -4.84 -16.73 8.57
CA GLU A 181 -5.60 -17.53 9.53
C GLU A 181 -4.68 -18.10 10.59
N VAL A 182 -5.06 -17.90 11.84
CA VAL A 182 -4.24 -18.30 12.98
C VAL A 182 -4.58 -19.73 13.38
N VAL A 183 -3.55 -20.53 13.52
CA VAL A 183 -3.63 -21.96 13.85
C VAL A 183 -3.28 -22.24 15.31
N LEU A 184 -3.67 -23.43 15.75
CA LEU A 184 -3.24 -24.06 16.99
C LEU A 184 -2.33 -25.24 16.61
N LEU A 185 -1.06 -25.17 16.97
CA LEU A 185 -0.14 -26.31 16.87
C LEU A 185 -0.09 -27.02 18.22
N SER A 186 -0.25 -28.34 18.22
CA SER A 186 -0.31 -29.15 19.45
C SER A 186 0.50 -30.43 19.33
N ALA A 187 1.11 -30.85 20.44
CA ALA A 187 1.83 -32.11 20.54
C ALA A 187 0.90 -33.33 20.47
N LYS A 188 -0.37 -33.19 20.87
CA LYS A 188 -1.42 -34.22 20.76
C LYS A 188 -2.61 -33.70 19.96
N PRO A 189 -3.44 -34.56 19.34
CA PRO A 189 -4.61 -34.12 18.60
C PRO A 189 -5.55 -33.27 19.47
N VAL A 190 -6.07 -32.20 18.88
CA VAL A 190 -7.17 -31.37 19.41
C VAL A 190 -8.28 -31.38 18.38
N LYS A 191 -9.32 -32.22 18.55
CA LYS A 191 -10.44 -32.36 17.60
C LYS A 191 -11.74 -31.81 18.16
N THR A 192 -11.81 -31.62 19.48
CA THR A 192 -12.99 -31.17 20.21
C THR A 192 -12.61 -30.17 21.30
N LEU A 193 -13.61 -29.47 21.85
CA LEU A 193 -13.46 -28.64 23.05
C LEU A 193 -12.98 -29.46 24.28
N ALA A 194 -13.29 -30.75 24.37
CA ALA A 194 -12.79 -31.57 25.47
C ALA A 194 -11.28 -31.74 25.40
N ASP A 195 -10.72 -31.81 24.19
CA ASP A 195 -9.28 -32.04 23.98
C ASP A 195 -8.41 -30.85 24.38
N ILE A 196 -8.95 -29.62 24.38
CA ILE A 196 -8.19 -28.42 24.76
C ILE A 196 -8.17 -28.19 26.29
N LYS A 197 -9.12 -28.78 27.03
CA LYS A 197 -9.20 -28.61 28.48
C LYS A 197 -7.98 -29.18 29.19
N GLY A 198 -7.45 -28.42 30.14
CA GLY A 198 -6.27 -28.78 30.93
C GLY A 198 -4.92 -28.68 30.19
N LYS A 199 -4.91 -28.49 28.87
CA LYS A 199 -3.66 -28.29 28.12
C LYS A 199 -2.99 -26.98 28.52
N LYS A 200 -1.66 -27.00 28.61
CA LYS A 200 -0.83 -25.81 28.76
C LYS A 200 -0.62 -25.19 27.39
N VAL A 201 -1.28 -24.07 27.09
CA VAL A 201 -1.31 -23.47 25.76
C VAL A 201 -0.56 -22.15 25.77
N ARG A 202 0.49 -22.05 24.95
CA ARG A 202 1.14 -20.76 24.71
C ARG A 202 0.21 -19.84 23.93
N ALA A 203 -0.02 -18.65 24.48
CA ALA A 203 -0.88 -17.62 23.91
C ALA A 203 -0.31 -16.22 24.19
N MET A 204 -0.88 -15.19 23.57
CA MET A 204 -0.49 -13.78 23.77
C MET A 204 -1.72 -12.87 23.82
N GLY A 205 -1.58 -11.71 24.47
CA GLY A 205 -2.66 -10.72 24.57
C GLY A 205 -3.98 -11.30 25.06
N LEU A 206 -5.08 -10.94 24.38
CA LEU A 206 -6.44 -11.40 24.68
C LEU A 206 -6.61 -12.91 24.60
N MET A 207 -5.73 -13.59 23.85
CA MET A 207 -5.80 -15.04 23.68
C MET A 207 -5.48 -15.81 24.96
N ASN A 208 -4.77 -15.20 25.92
CA ASN A 208 -4.55 -15.81 27.23
C ASN A 208 -5.88 -16.04 27.97
N ASN A 209 -6.74 -15.02 28.00
CA ASN A 209 -8.06 -15.13 28.62
C ASN A 209 -8.98 -16.05 27.80
N ALA A 210 -8.93 -15.97 26.47
CA ALA A 210 -9.69 -16.86 25.59
C ALA A 210 -9.36 -18.34 25.85
N MET A 211 -8.07 -18.70 25.92
CA MET A 211 -7.66 -20.08 26.22
C MET A 211 -8.10 -20.52 27.61
N LYS A 212 -8.03 -19.62 28.60
CA LYS A 212 -8.56 -19.90 29.94
C LYS A 212 -10.07 -20.19 29.93
N SER A 213 -10.86 -19.43 29.16
CA SER A 213 -12.31 -19.65 29.01
C SER A 213 -12.65 -20.98 28.34
N LEU A 214 -11.77 -21.51 27.48
CA LEU A 214 -11.90 -22.87 26.92
C LEU A 214 -11.50 -23.98 27.91
N GLY A 215 -11.00 -23.62 29.10
CA GLY A 215 -10.53 -24.54 30.13
C GLY A 215 -9.07 -24.98 29.96
N ALA A 216 -8.30 -24.32 29.11
CA ALA A 216 -6.85 -24.51 29.01
C ALA A 216 -6.10 -23.68 30.05
N THR A 217 -4.83 -23.99 30.27
CA THR A 217 -3.91 -23.20 31.10
C THR A 217 -3.03 -22.34 30.18
N PRO A 218 -3.26 -21.02 30.07
CA PRO A 218 -2.44 -20.18 29.22
C PRO A 218 -1.04 -20.01 29.80
N VAL A 219 -0.01 -20.07 28.95
CA VAL A 219 1.38 -19.81 29.31
C VAL A 219 1.92 -18.67 28.44
N ALA A 220 2.23 -17.52 29.04
CA ALA A 220 2.72 -16.36 28.30
C ALA A 220 4.23 -16.44 28.12
N MET A 221 4.70 -16.48 26.87
CA MET A 221 6.12 -16.41 26.49
C MET A 221 6.28 -15.87 25.06
N PRO A 222 7.42 -15.25 24.72
CA PRO A 222 7.71 -14.79 23.37
C PRO A 222 7.89 -15.98 22.40
N LEU A 223 7.68 -15.73 21.11
CA LEU A 223 7.70 -16.78 20.08
C LEU A 223 9.03 -17.56 19.99
N PRO A 224 10.22 -16.94 20.10
CA PRO A 224 11.49 -17.68 20.02
C PRO A 224 11.66 -18.79 21.07
N GLU A 225 10.98 -18.71 22.21
CA GLU A 225 11.07 -19.70 23.31
C GLU A 225 10.15 -20.91 23.09
N VAL A 226 9.23 -20.85 22.13
CA VAL A 226 8.15 -21.85 21.97
C VAL A 226 8.67 -23.22 21.55
N TYR A 227 9.71 -23.30 20.72
CA TYR A 227 10.28 -24.59 20.28
C TYR A 227 10.76 -25.41 21.48
N GLU A 228 11.64 -24.81 22.28
CA GLU A 228 12.22 -25.43 23.48
C GLU A 228 11.14 -25.76 24.51
N ALA A 229 10.14 -24.90 24.65
CA ALA A 229 9.03 -25.13 25.56
C ALA A 229 8.15 -26.32 25.15
N LEU A 230 7.89 -26.51 23.85
CA LEU A 230 7.19 -27.68 23.29
C LEU A 230 8.03 -28.95 23.43
N GLU A 231 9.31 -28.88 23.04
CA GLU A 231 10.25 -30.02 23.10
C GLU A 231 10.39 -30.56 24.53
N ARG A 232 10.48 -29.67 25.51
CA ARG A 232 10.55 -30.05 26.94
C ARG A 232 9.20 -30.42 27.56
N GLY A 233 8.09 -30.30 26.83
CA GLY A 233 6.74 -30.56 27.36
C GLY A 233 6.28 -29.59 28.44
N THR A 234 6.92 -28.42 28.55
CA THR A 234 6.47 -27.37 29.48
C THR A 234 5.15 -26.75 29.02
N ILE A 235 4.92 -26.70 27.71
CA ILE A 235 3.64 -26.41 27.05
C ILE A 235 3.21 -27.60 26.17
N ASP A 236 1.90 -27.79 26.02
CA ASP A 236 1.30 -28.85 25.19
C ASP A 236 0.94 -28.36 23.78
N ALA A 237 0.69 -27.06 23.63
CA ALA A 237 0.25 -26.45 22.40
C ALA A 237 0.60 -24.96 22.34
N VAL A 238 0.52 -24.38 21.15
CA VAL A 238 0.70 -22.96 20.88
C VAL A 238 -0.36 -22.45 19.92
N THR A 239 -0.91 -21.28 20.20
CA THR A 239 -1.76 -20.52 19.28
C THR A 239 -1.19 -19.11 19.06
N GLY A 240 -1.87 -18.30 18.24
CA GLY A 240 -1.37 -16.98 17.84
C GLY A 240 -0.38 -17.03 16.68
N LEU A 241 -0.35 -18.11 15.90
CA LEU A 241 0.58 -18.33 14.81
C LEU A 241 -0.13 -18.42 13.46
N PRO A 242 0.28 -17.63 12.46
CA PRO A 242 0.17 -17.99 11.06
C PRO A 242 0.86 -19.32 10.73
N TYR A 243 0.39 -20.00 9.66
CA TYR A 243 0.97 -21.26 9.20
C TYR A 243 2.49 -21.16 8.93
N HIS A 244 2.94 -20.06 8.31
CA HIS A 244 4.35 -19.91 7.92
C HIS A 244 5.27 -19.78 9.13
N LEU A 245 4.79 -19.25 10.26
CA LEU A 245 5.59 -19.15 11.48
C LEU A 245 5.88 -20.52 12.10
N VAL A 246 5.01 -21.50 11.90
CA VAL A 246 5.29 -22.90 12.31
C VAL A 246 6.58 -23.36 11.66
N VAL A 247 6.69 -23.20 10.34
CA VAL A 247 7.89 -23.59 9.56
C VAL A 247 9.09 -22.72 9.89
N ALA A 248 8.92 -21.39 9.98
CA ALA A 248 10.03 -20.46 10.20
C ALA A 248 10.76 -20.72 11.53
N PHE A 249 10.02 -21.13 12.57
CA PHE A 249 10.55 -21.50 13.89
C PHE A 249 10.73 -23.00 14.09
N LYS A 250 10.55 -23.80 13.03
CA LYS A 250 10.66 -25.27 13.05
C LYS A 250 9.76 -25.96 14.08
N LEU A 251 8.66 -25.32 14.48
CA LEU A 251 7.80 -25.84 15.56
C LEU A 251 7.17 -27.19 15.19
N GLN A 252 7.05 -27.49 13.90
CA GLN A 252 6.61 -28.79 13.41
C GLN A 252 7.52 -29.97 13.79
N GLU A 253 8.74 -29.73 14.27
CA GLU A 253 9.63 -30.79 14.75
C GLU A 253 9.23 -31.24 16.16
N ALA A 254 8.78 -30.31 17.01
CA ALA A 254 8.37 -30.56 18.39
C ALA A 254 6.88 -30.93 18.54
N ALA A 255 6.02 -30.52 17.59
CA ALA A 255 4.59 -30.82 17.60
C ALA A 255 4.07 -31.11 16.19
N LYS A 256 3.12 -32.06 16.06
CA LYS A 256 2.71 -32.61 14.76
C LYS A 256 1.24 -32.39 14.40
N HIS A 257 0.41 -31.82 15.28
CA HIS A 257 -1.00 -31.59 14.99
C HIS A 257 -1.28 -30.11 14.81
N LEU A 258 -1.54 -29.70 13.57
CA LEU A 258 -1.82 -28.32 13.19
C LEU A 258 -3.31 -28.13 12.90
N VAL A 259 -3.98 -27.42 13.79
CA VAL A 259 -5.43 -27.23 13.78
C VAL A 259 -5.78 -25.83 13.36
N ASN A 260 -6.72 -25.72 12.42
CA ASN A 260 -7.47 -24.49 12.22
C ASN A 260 -8.72 -24.50 13.12
N PRO A 261 -8.75 -23.70 14.20
CA PRO A 261 -9.88 -23.66 15.14
C PRO A 261 -11.06 -22.82 14.64
N GLY A 262 -10.99 -22.26 13.44
CA GLY A 262 -12.04 -21.39 12.88
C GLY A 262 -12.12 -20.00 13.52
N ILE A 263 -11.08 -19.59 14.23
CA ILE A 263 -10.99 -18.33 14.99
C ILE A 263 -10.73 -17.12 14.07
N GLY A 264 -10.21 -17.36 12.85
CA GLY A 264 -9.95 -16.34 11.84
C GLY A 264 -8.60 -15.64 11.98
N CYS A 265 -8.50 -14.44 11.41
CA CYS A 265 -7.32 -13.60 11.46
C CYS A 265 -7.33 -12.77 12.75
N TYR A 266 -6.27 -12.87 13.56
CA TYR A 266 -5.99 -12.04 14.72
C TYR A 266 -4.47 -11.96 14.92
N ALA A 267 -4.01 -11.26 15.96
CA ALA A 267 -2.59 -10.96 16.19
C ALA A 267 -2.04 -9.96 15.17
N SER A 268 -2.57 -8.75 15.24
CA SER A 268 -2.07 -7.57 14.56
C SER A 268 -0.56 -7.43 14.77
N GLY A 269 0.13 -7.09 13.69
CA GLY A 269 1.57 -6.88 13.67
C GLY A 269 1.93 -5.98 12.52
N GLY A 270 3.11 -5.37 12.60
CA GLY A 270 3.57 -4.45 11.58
C GLY A 270 4.94 -3.90 11.88
N TYR A 271 5.49 -3.18 10.92
CA TYR A 271 6.68 -2.37 11.14
C TYR A 271 6.27 -1.00 11.64
N PHE A 272 6.87 -0.57 12.74
CA PHE A 272 6.65 0.73 13.35
C PHE A 272 7.93 1.56 13.26
N ILE A 273 7.80 2.85 12.98
CA ILE A 273 8.92 3.81 12.97
C ILE A 273 8.88 4.70 14.19
N ASN A 274 10.05 5.05 14.73
CA ASN A 274 10.18 6.07 15.76
C ASN A 274 9.63 7.41 15.24
N LEU A 275 8.73 8.04 15.99
CA LEU A 275 8.06 9.26 15.54
C LEU A 275 9.02 10.45 15.40
N LYS A 276 10.07 10.52 16.22
CA LYS A 276 11.11 11.56 16.10
C LYS A 276 12.01 11.30 14.89
N THR A 277 12.36 10.06 14.59
CA THR A 277 13.07 9.69 13.36
C THR A 277 12.23 10.06 12.15
N TRP A 278 10.94 9.68 12.13
CA TRP A 278 10.01 10.09 11.08
C TRP A 278 9.95 11.60 10.91
N ALA A 279 9.80 12.37 11.99
CA ALA A 279 9.73 13.82 11.93
C ALA A 279 10.97 14.48 11.30
N LYS A 280 12.16 13.92 11.53
CA LYS A 280 13.44 14.39 10.97
C LYS A 280 13.63 14.09 9.49
N LEU A 281 12.88 13.14 8.93
CA LEU A 281 12.98 12.85 7.50
C LEU A 281 12.56 14.06 6.68
N PRO A 282 13.27 14.40 5.59
CA PRO A 282 12.81 15.37 4.62
C PRO A 282 11.39 15.04 4.14
N ASP A 283 10.58 16.07 3.89
CA ASP A 283 9.19 15.89 3.44
C ASP A 283 9.08 15.04 2.17
N ASP A 284 10.15 15.04 1.38
CA ASP A 284 10.26 14.30 0.16
C ASP A 284 10.59 12.81 0.38
N ILE A 285 11.45 12.50 1.33
CA ILE A 285 11.61 11.12 1.77
C ILE A 285 10.34 10.57 2.43
N LYS A 286 9.62 11.40 3.21
CA LYS A 286 8.35 11.00 3.84
C LYS A 286 7.29 10.60 2.82
N GLN A 287 7.12 11.37 1.75
CA GLN A 287 6.13 11.06 0.71
C GLN A 287 6.47 9.78 -0.05
N ILE A 288 7.75 9.56 -0.38
CA ILE A 288 8.20 8.30 -0.99
C ILE A 288 7.89 7.11 -0.09
N ILE A 289 8.19 7.21 1.22
CA ILE A 289 7.90 6.13 2.17
C ILE A 289 6.40 5.93 2.37
N ALA A 290 5.61 7.00 2.50
CA ALA A 290 4.17 6.91 2.67
C ALA A 290 3.53 6.09 1.54
N LYS A 291 4.00 6.31 0.32
CA LYS A 291 3.54 5.57 -0.84
C LYS A 291 3.93 4.10 -0.85
N ILE A 292 5.18 3.79 -0.50
CA ILE A 292 5.62 2.40 -0.33
C ILE A 292 4.74 1.72 0.74
N ASN A 293 4.40 2.44 1.80
CA ASN A 293 3.54 1.94 2.88
C ASN A 293 2.08 1.72 2.43
N ASP A 294 1.57 2.51 1.49
CA ASP A 294 0.22 2.34 0.91
C ASP A 294 0.14 1.11 0.00
N GLU A 295 1.20 0.83 -0.77
CA GLU A 295 1.35 -0.37 -1.61
C GLU A 295 1.61 -1.64 -0.77
N PHE A 296 2.22 -1.49 0.42
CA PHE A 296 2.74 -2.60 1.21
C PHE A 296 1.68 -3.64 1.61
N PRO A 297 0.44 -3.32 2.05
CA PRO A 297 -0.55 -4.33 2.41
C PRO A 297 -0.90 -5.27 1.27
N ASP A 298 -0.98 -4.75 0.03
CA ASP A 298 -1.31 -5.51 -1.17
C ASP A 298 -0.14 -6.43 -1.57
N VAL A 299 1.09 -5.90 -1.54
CA VAL A 299 2.32 -6.68 -1.74
C VAL A 299 2.45 -7.76 -0.66
N ALA A 300 2.22 -7.41 0.60
CA ALA A 300 2.33 -8.32 1.73
C ALA A 300 1.29 -9.45 1.64
N ALA A 301 0.06 -9.15 1.21
CA ALA A 301 -0.97 -10.16 0.99
C ALA A 301 -0.54 -11.15 -0.10
N ASN A 302 0.00 -10.66 -1.22
CA ASN A 302 0.51 -11.50 -2.31
C ASN A 302 1.69 -12.37 -1.86
N MET A 303 2.67 -11.79 -1.15
CA MET A 303 3.80 -12.54 -0.59
C MET A 303 3.35 -13.63 0.39
N SER A 304 2.32 -13.33 1.20
CA SER A 304 1.76 -14.31 2.15
C SER A 304 1.06 -15.46 1.44
N ASN A 305 0.31 -15.18 0.37
CA ASN A 305 -0.38 -16.20 -0.41
C ASN A 305 0.62 -17.16 -1.09
N GLU A 306 1.70 -16.61 -1.68
CA GLU A 306 2.77 -17.41 -2.28
C GLU A 306 3.47 -18.28 -1.22
N GLN A 307 3.80 -17.69 -0.07
CA GLN A 307 4.46 -18.40 1.02
C GLN A 307 3.57 -19.47 1.65
N LEU A 308 2.24 -19.30 1.67
CA LEU A 308 1.31 -20.30 2.20
C LEU A 308 1.39 -21.61 1.43
N LYS A 309 1.53 -21.56 0.10
CA LYS A 309 1.70 -22.75 -0.74
C LYS A 309 2.96 -23.53 -0.35
N GLN A 310 4.10 -22.83 -0.30
CA GLN A 310 5.40 -23.42 0.06
C GLN A 310 5.40 -23.98 1.49
N THR A 311 4.76 -23.25 2.41
CA THR A 311 4.62 -23.66 3.81
C THR A 311 3.81 -24.95 3.91
N THR A 312 2.68 -25.03 3.21
CA THR A 312 1.81 -26.20 3.22
C THR A 312 2.54 -27.43 2.69
N GLU A 313 3.26 -27.30 1.56
CA GLU A 313 4.08 -28.39 1.02
C GLU A 313 5.14 -28.87 2.02
N THR A 314 5.78 -27.94 2.74
CA THR A 314 6.79 -28.25 3.75
C THR A 314 6.20 -28.99 4.94
N LEU A 315 5.06 -28.54 5.45
CA LEU A 315 4.35 -29.17 6.57
C LEU A 315 3.88 -30.59 6.21
N LEU A 316 3.35 -30.78 5.00
CA LEU A 316 2.95 -32.10 4.49
C LEU A 316 4.15 -33.06 4.37
N LYS A 317 5.28 -32.59 3.82
CA LYS A 317 6.53 -33.38 3.75
C LYS A 317 7.06 -33.74 5.15
N ALA A 318 6.89 -32.84 6.12
CA ALA A 318 7.23 -33.06 7.52
C ALA A 318 6.23 -33.95 8.28
N LYS A 319 5.22 -34.50 7.57
CA LYS A 319 4.16 -35.38 8.10
C LYS A 319 3.39 -34.74 9.26
N VAL A 320 3.09 -33.45 9.13
CA VAL A 320 2.22 -32.73 10.07
C VAL A 320 0.77 -33.07 9.75
N ASP A 321 -0.01 -33.45 10.75
CA ASP A 321 -1.45 -33.64 10.65
C ASP A 321 -2.14 -32.28 10.62
N ILE A 322 -2.51 -31.83 9.41
CA ILE A 322 -3.21 -30.56 9.21
C ILE A 322 -4.71 -30.82 9.08
N TYR A 323 -5.52 -30.20 9.94
CA TYR A 323 -6.96 -30.33 9.87
C TYR A 323 -7.68 -29.10 10.44
N SER A 324 -8.98 -28.99 10.13
CA SER A 324 -9.85 -27.95 10.69
C SER A 324 -10.80 -28.56 11.70
N LEU A 325 -11.18 -27.80 12.73
CA LEU A 325 -12.27 -28.20 13.60
C LEU A 325 -13.58 -28.28 12.79
N PRO A 326 -14.46 -29.25 13.08
CA PRO A 326 -15.74 -29.33 12.42
C PRO A 326 -16.62 -28.11 12.80
N PRO A 327 -17.55 -27.69 11.94
CA PRO A 327 -18.32 -26.45 12.15
C PRO A 327 -19.07 -26.38 13.48
N ASP A 328 -19.53 -27.51 14.01
CA ASP A 328 -20.20 -27.59 15.30
C ASP A 328 -19.25 -27.31 16.47
N GLU A 329 -18.01 -27.81 16.42
CA GLU A 329 -16.97 -27.49 17.40
C GLU A 329 -16.55 -26.02 17.31
N VAL A 330 -16.40 -25.48 16.09
CA VAL A 330 -16.14 -24.05 15.88
C VAL A 330 -17.25 -23.20 16.50
N ALA A 331 -18.52 -23.60 16.33
CA ALA A 331 -19.65 -22.91 16.93
C ALA A 331 -19.63 -22.97 18.47
N LYS A 332 -19.29 -24.12 19.07
CA LYS A 332 -19.13 -24.27 20.52
C LYS A 332 -18.03 -23.34 21.06
N TRP A 333 -16.88 -23.29 20.41
CA TRP A 333 -15.78 -22.40 20.80
C TRP A 333 -16.22 -20.94 20.68
N LYS A 334 -16.85 -20.56 19.57
CA LYS A 334 -17.35 -19.20 19.34
C LYS A 334 -18.34 -18.75 20.41
N ALA A 335 -19.26 -19.63 20.82
CA ALA A 335 -20.27 -19.33 21.83
C ALA A 335 -19.66 -19.06 23.22
N ILE A 336 -18.55 -19.72 23.55
CA ILE A 336 -17.82 -19.49 24.81
C ILE A 336 -16.97 -18.22 24.72
N LEU A 337 -16.31 -18.02 23.59
CA LEU A 337 -15.27 -17.01 23.43
C LEU A 337 -15.82 -15.61 23.14
N VAL A 338 -16.75 -15.47 22.20
CA VAL A 338 -17.13 -14.15 21.67
C VAL A 338 -17.79 -13.27 22.74
N PRO A 339 -18.85 -13.70 23.45
CA PRO A 339 -19.53 -12.81 24.40
C PRO A 339 -18.60 -12.32 25.50
N GLY A 340 -17.84 -13.24 26.11
CA GLY A 340 -16.93 -12.91 27.22
C GLY A 340 -15.74 -12.05 26.78
N VAL A 341 -15.00 -12.47 25.75
CA VAL A 341 -13.76 -11.80 25.37
C VAL A 341 -14.02 -10.38 24.85
N TYR A 342 -15.13 -10.16 24.13
CA TYR A 342 -15.48 -8.84 23.60
C TYR A 342 -15.98 -7.91 24.71
N ASP A 343 -16.92 -8.38 25.54
CA ASP A 343 -17.47 -7.56 26.62
C ASP A 343 -16.41 -7.27 27.69
N ASP A 344 -15.56 -8.24 28.02
CA ASP A 344 -14.50 -8.04 29.00
C ASP A 344 -13.48 -7.03 28.50
N TRP A 345 -13.04 -7.14 27.24
CA TRP A 345 -12.09 -6.19 26.68
C TRP A 345 -12.70 -4.78 26.62
N THR A 346 -13.91 -4.63 26.09
CA THR A 346 -14.55 -3.30 26.01
C THR A 346 -14.74 -2.70 27.40
N LYS A 347 -15.27 -3.44 28.38
CA LYS A 347 -15.41 -2.97 29.77
C LYS A 347 -14.07 -2.58 30.39
N GLN A 348 -13.02 -3.36 30.15
CA GLN A 348 -11.67 -3.04 30.65
C GLN A 348 -11.12 -1.75 30.03
N MET A 349 -11.38 -1.48 28.76
CA MET A 349 -10.98 -0.23 28.12
C MET A 349 -11.77 0.95 28.67
N GLU A 350 -13.10 0.84 28.78
CA GLU A 350 -13.96 1.90 29.33
C GLU A 350 -13.58 2.22 30.79
N ALA A 351 -13.29 1.20 31.60
CA ALA A 351 -12.81 1.39 32.98
C ALA A 351 -11.47 2.13 33.07
N LYS A 352 -10.66 2.11 32.00
CA LYS A 352 -9.41 2.88 31.88
C LYS A 352 -9.63 4.26 31.24
N GLY A 353 -10.88 4.66 30.98
CA GLY A 353 -11.21 5.90 30.28
C GLY A 353 -10.82 5.89 28.79
N LEU A 354 -10.66 4.70 28.21
CA LEU A 354 -10.31 4.50 26.80
C LEU A 354 -11.56 4.08 26.00
N PRO A 355 -11.69 4.51 24.74
CA PRO A 355 -12.90 4.29 23.95
C PRO A 355 -12.95 2.88 23.35
N GLY A 356 -13.14 1.87 24.21
CA GLY A 356 -13.12 0.45 23.82
C GLY A 356 -14.22 0.09 22.85
N LYS A 357 -15.47 0.49 23.16
CA LYS A 357 -16.62 0.20 22.29
C LYS A 357 -16.51 0.88 20.94
N GLU A 358 -16.07 2.13 20.93
CA GLU A 358 -15.85 2.91 19.71
C GLU A 358 -14.74 2.28 18.85
N THR A 359 -13.65 1.85 19.47
CA THR A 359 -12.53 1.18 18.78
C THR A 359 -13.00 -0.10 18.09
N LEU A 360 -13.77 -0.94 18.80
CA LEU A 360 -14.36 -2.16 18.21
C LEU A 360 -15.30 -1.83 17.05
N ALA A 361 -16.22 -0.89 17.26
CA ALA A 361 -17.18 -0.48 16.24
C ALA A 361 -16.47 0.04 14.99
N LYS A 362 -15.42 0.86 15.16
CA LYS A 362 -14.64 1.39 14.04
C LYS A 362 -13.93 0.29 13.27
N TYR A 363 -13.31 -0.67 13.96
CA TYR A 363 -12.65 -1.77 13.28
C TYR A 363 -13.63 -2.66 12.50
N GLN A 364 -14.80 -2.96 13.08
CA GLN A 364 -15.87 -3.70 12.40
C GLN A 364 -16.46 -2.95 11.20
N GLU A 365 -16.59 -1.63 11.28
CA GLU A 365 -16.98 -0.77 10.15
C GLU A 365 -15.98 -0.90 9.00
N LEU A 366 -14.68 -0.82 9.30
CA LEU A 366 -13.62 -0.98 8.30
C LEU A 366 -13.61 -2.38 7.67
N ILE A 367 -13.79 -3.43 8.48
CA ILE A 367 -13.96 -4.80 7.95
C ILE A 367 -15.13 -4.86 6.97
N LYS A 368 -16.29 -4.32 7.32
CA LYS A 368 -17.47 -4.30 6.45
C LYS A 368 -17.21 -3.52 5.15
N LYS A 369 -16.54 -2.37 5.23
CA LYS A 369 -16.12 -1.57 4.08
C LYS A 369 -15.30 -2.40 3.08
N TYR A 370 -14.26 -3.09 3.56
CA TYR A 370 -13.38 -3.88 2.70
C TYR A 370 -14.02 -5.18 2.19
N ILE A 371 -14.86 -5.84 2.99
CA ILE A 371 -15.66 -7.00 2.53
C ILE A 371 -16.63 -6.57 1.43
N PHE A 372 -17.36 -5.47 1.62
CA PHE A 372 -18.30 -4.95 0.64
C PHE A 372 -17.59 -4.60 -0.67
N SER A 373 -16.44 -3.92 -0.59
CA SER A 373 -15.59 -3.64 -1.77
C SER A 373 -15.18 -4.92 -2.50
N GLY A 374 -14.76 -5.96 -1.78
CA GLY A 374 -14.41 -7.26 -2.37
C GLY A 374 -15.60 -7.98 -3.03
N ILE A 375 -16.79 -7.96 -2.42
CA ILE A 375 -18.01 -8.55 -2.98
C ILE A 375 -18.39 -7.84 -4.28
N VAL A 376 -18.37 -6.50 -4.28
CA VAL A 376 -18.67 -5.70 -5.48
C VAL A 376 -17.72 -6.07 -6.62
N LEU A 377 -16.42 -6.16 -6.35
CA LEU A 377 -15.41 -6.58 -7.34
C LEU A 377 -15.68 -8.00 -7.86
N LEU A 378 -15.98 -8.95 -6.98
CA LEU A 378 -16.30 -10.33 -7.36
C LEU A 378 -17.56 -10.42 -8.20
N CYS A 379 -18.61 -9.66 -7.90
CA CYS A 379 -19.83 -9.63 -8.70
C CYS A 379 -19.56 -9.12 -10.12
N ILE A 380 -18.73 -8.08 -10.27
CA ILE A 380 -18.33 -7.56 -11.57
C ILE A 380 -17.51 -8.60 -12.34
N LEU A 381 -16.50 -9.19 -11.69
CA LEU A 381 -15.66 -10.20 -12.31
C LEU A 381 -16.48 -11.43 -12.75
N ALA A 382 -17.40 -11.89 -11.90
CA ALA A 382 -18.30 -12.99 -12.22
C ALA A 382 -19.21 -12.65 -13.40
N LEU A 383 -19.76 -11.44 -13.44
CA LEU A 383 -20.60 -10.97 -14.54
C LEU A 383 -19.81 -10.93 -15.86
N MET A 384 -18.61 -10.34 -15.85
CA MET A 384 -17.77 -10.25 -17.05
C MET A 384 -17.25 -11.63 -17.50
N THR A 385 -16.84 -12.49 -16.58
CA THR A 385 -16.39 -13.85 -16.90
C THR A 385 -17.54 -14.68 -17.47
N SER A 386 -18.73 -14.58 -16.87
CA SER A 386 -19.92 -15.27 -17.36
C SER A 386 -20.27 -14.82 -18.77
N GLU A 387 -20.23 -13.51 -19.05
CA GLU A 387 -20.43 -12.99 -20.40
C GLU A 387 -19.47 -13.61 -21.41
N VAL A 388 -18.16 -13.61 -21.11
CA VAL A 388 -17.12 -14.17 -21.98
C VAL A 388 -17.35 -15.67 -22.20
N VAL A 389 -17.59 -16.44 -21.14
CA VAL A 389 -17.82 -17.90 -21.24
C VAL A 389 -19.06 -18.21 -22.07
N PHE A 390 -20.19 -17.57 -21.80
CA PHE A 390 -21.44 -17.80 -22.53
C PHE A 390 -21.34 -17.43 -24.00
N ARG A 391 -20.64 -16.34 -24.31
CA ARG A 391 -20.39 -15.90 -25.69
C ARG A 391 -19.52 -16.87 -26.47
N TYR A 392 -18.39 -17.29 -25.89
CA TYR A 392 -17.40 -18.09 -26.63
C TYR A 392 -17.61 -19.60 -26.54
N ALA A 393 -18.11 -20.12 -25.42
CA ALA A 393 -18.29 -21.57 -25.23
C ALA A 393 -19.68 -22.06 -25.67
N PHE A 394 -20.72 -21.26 -25.48
CA PHE A 394 -22.12 -21.67 -25.76
C PHE A 394 -22.73 -20.96 -26.97
N ASN A 395 -22.01 -20.00 -27.57
CA ASN A 395 -22.52 -19.12 -28.63
C ASN A 395 -23.88 -18.47 -28.25
N MET A 396 -24.09 -18.26 -26.95
CA MET A 396 -25.32 -17.74 -26.36
C MET A 396 -24.95 -16.53 -25.51
N PRO A 397 -24.78 -15.33 -26.10
CA PRO A 397 -24.49 -14.13 -25.30
C PRO A 397 -25.62 -13.88 -24.30
N ILE A 398 -25.26 -13.57 -23.05
CA ILE A 398 -26.23 -13.24 -22.01
C ILE A 398 -26.87 -11.90 -22.37
N LEU A 399 -28.21 -11.86 -22.36
CA LEU A 399 -28.96 -10.68 -22.76
C LEU A 399 -28.75 -9.54 -21.74
N GLY A 400 -28.39 -8.33 -22.21
CA GLY A 400 -28.25 -7.14 -21.36
C GLY A 400 -26.90 -6.99 -20.63
N THR A 401 -25.98 -7.97 -20.73
CA THR A 401 -24.69 -7.88 -20.01
C THR A 401 -23.76 -6.80 -20.55
N VAL A 402 -23.77 -6.56 -21.87
CA VAL A 402 -22.96 -5.50 -22.50
C VAL A 402 -23.41 -4.12 -22.02
N GLU A 403 -24.73 -3.92 -21.94
CA GLU A 403 -25.32 -2.68 -21.46
C GLU A 403 -25.00 -2.48 -19.97
N ILE A 404 -25.19 -3.50 -19.14
CA ILE A 404 -24.90 -3.46 -17.70
C ILE A 404 -23.40 -3.25 -17.43
N SER A 405 -22.52 -4.00 -18.10
CA SER A 405 -21.06 -3.89 -17.90
C SER A 405 -20.55 -2.52 -18.34
N SER A 406 -21.07 -1.97 -19.44
CA SER A 406 -20.73 -0.61 -19.88
C SER A 406 -21.16 0.46 -18.87
N TYR A 407 -22.33 0.30 -18.24
CA TYR A 407 -22.83 1.23 -17.22
C TYR A 407 -22.00 1.14 -15.93
N LEU A 408 -21.69 -0.07 -15.48
CA LEU A 408 -20.85 -0.30 -14.31
C LEU A 408 -19.45 0.31 -14.49
N LEU A 409 -18.82 0.12 -15.65
CA LEU A 409 -17.49 0.68 -15.93
C LEU A 409 -17.48 2.21 -15.83
N VAL A 410 -18.53 2.87 -16.33
CA VAL A 410 -18.68 4.32 -16.18
C VAL A 410 -18.89 4.72 -14.72
N ILE A 411 -19.76 3.99 -13.99
CA ILE A 411 -20.02 4.28 -12.58
C ILE A 411 -18.72 4.17 -11.76
N PHE A 412 -17.97 3.08 -11.90
CA PHE A 412 -16.71 2.90 -11.18
C PHE A 412 -15.65 3.92 -11.59
N GLY A 413 -15.48 4.17 -12.90
CA GLY A 413 -14.53 5.14 -13.39
C GLY A 413 -14.80 6.54 -12.83
N PHE A 414 -16.01 7.06 -13.00
CA PHE A 414 -16.32 8.45 -12.63
C PHE A 414 -16.47 8.68 -11.13
N THR A 415 -16.92 7.69 -10.36
CA THR A 415 -16.96 7.81 -8.89
C THR A 415 -15.59 7.63 -8.25
N GLY A 416 -14.71 6.83 -8.86
CA GLY A 416 -13.34 6.61 -8.38
C GLY A 416 -12.35 7.72 -8.76
N MET A 417 -12.55 8.40 -9.89
CA MET A 417 -11.57 9.35 -10.44
C MET A 417 -11.13 10.46 -9.49
N ALA A 418 -12.07 11.08 -8.76
CA ALA A 418 -11.71 12.15 -7.82
C ALA A 418 -10.86 11.63 -6.64
N TYR A 419 -11.15 10.42 -6.17
CA TYR A 419 -10.33 9.74 -5.16
C TYR A 419 -8.95 9.39 -5.73
N THR A 420 -8.89 8.85 -6.94
CA THR A 420 -7.62 8.59 -7.64
C THR A 420 -6.80 9.86 -7.76
N GLN A 421 -7.41 10.98 -8.14
CA GLN A 421 -6.73 12.27 -8.24
C GLN A 421 -6.25 12.80 -6.89
N SER A 422 -7.03 12.64 -5.81
CA SER A 422 -6.63 13.10 -4.48
C SER A 422 -5.45 12.31 -3.91
N GLN A 423 -5.35 11.04 -4.25
CA GLN A 423 -4.16 10.22 -3.99
C GLN A 423 -3.02 10.52 -4.98
N ARG A 424 -3.25 11.35 -6.01
CA ARG A 424 -2.37 11.65 -7.16
C ARG A 424 -2.03 10.42 -8.00
N ALA A 425 -2.92 9.44 -8.00
CA ALA A 425 -2.73 8.08 -8.47
C ALA A 425 -2.70 7.84 -9.98
N HIS A 426 -2.53 8.91 -10.74
CA HIS A 426 -2.45 8.84 -12.18
C HIS A 426 -1.03 8.53 -12.64
N ILE A 427 -0.92 7.88 -13.80
CA ILE A 427 0.38 7.58 -14.41
C ILE A 427 0.97 8.89 -14.95
N GLU A 428 2.01 9.41 -14.30
CA GLU A 428 2.83 10.51 -14.83
C GLU A 428 3.96 9.92 -15.70
N ILE A 429 4.10 10.39 -16.95
CA ILE A 429 5.20 9.97 -17.84
C ILE A 429 6.43 10.86 -17.56
N ASP A 430 7.37 10.31 -16.80
CA ASP A 430 8.50 11.09 -16.26
C ASP A 430 9.71 11.26 -17.20
N LEU A 431 9.68 10.67 -18.41
CA LEU A 431 10.82 10.64 -19.33
C LEU A 431 11.40 12.02 -19.68
N ILE A 432 10.54 13.04 -19.75
CA ILE A 432 10.91 14.42 -20.11
C ILE A 432 11.00 15.31 -18.87
N THR A 433 10.13 15.10 -17.89
CA THR A 433 10.06 15.93 -16.68
C THR A 433 11.31 15.78 -15.84
N MET A 434 11.92 14.59 -15.73
CA MET A 434 13.12 14.35 -14.90
C MET A 434 14.29 15.29 -15.23
N LYS A 435 14.44 15.71 -16.49
CA LYS A 435 15.53 16.59 -16.95
C LYS A 435 15.28 18.09 -16.75
N LEU A 436 14.09 18.47 -16.30
CA LEU A 436 13.70 19.88 -16.15
C LEU A 436 14.07 20.44 -14.78
N SER A 437 14.33 21.76 -14.74
CA SER A 437 14.60 22.47 -13.49
C SER A 437 13.39 22.43 -12.54
N PRO A 438 13.60 22.50 -11.21
CA PRO A 438 12.51 22.51 -10.22
C PRO A 438 11.43 23.57 -10.53
N ARG A 439 11.83 24.80 -10.87
CA ARG A 439 10.89 25.89 -11.18
C ARG A 439 10.05 25.59 -12.42
N THR A 440 10.64 24.99 -13.44
CA THR A 440 9.93 24.61 -14.67
C THR A 440 8.93 23.48 -14.41
N LYS A 441 9.29 22.48 -13.60
CA LYS A 441 8.39 21.40 -13.17
C LYS A 441 7.15 21.94 -12.46
N HIS A 442 7.36 22.87 -11.53
CA HIS A 442 6.28 23.49 -10.77
C HIS A 442 5.30 24.27 -11.67
N ILE A 443 5.81 25.09 -12.58
CA ILE A 443 4.98 25.84 -13.54
C ILE A 443 4.20 24.89 -14.45
N LEU A 444 4.87 23.86 -15.01
CA LEU A 444 4.21 22.87 -15.87
C LEU A 444 3.10 22.12 -15.12
N ARG A 445 3.31 21.80 -13.84
CA ARG A 445 2.31 21.13 -13.00
C ARG A 445 1.07 22.00 -12.78
N ILE A 446 1.26 23.28 -12.42
CA ILE A 446 0.14 24.23 -12.27
C ILE A 446 -0.62 24.37 -13.60
N VAL A 447 0.10 24.56 -14.70
CA VAL A 447 -0.51 24.66 -16.04
C VAL A 447 -1.28 23.38 -16.37
N SER A 448 -0.71 22.21 -16.10
CA SER A 448 -1.39 20.93 -16.30
C SER A 448 -2.66 20.80 -15.47
N LEU A 449 -2.62 21.18 -14.18
CA LEU A 449 -3.78 21.14 -13.30
C LEU A 449 -4.88 22.10 -13.78
N LEU A 450 -4.51 23.29 -14.23
CA LEU A 450 -5.45 24.28 -14.78
C LEU A 450 -6.06 23.82 -16.11
N LEU A 451 -5.26 23.21 -16.99
CA LEU A 451 -5.74 22.64 -18.25
C LEU A 451 -6.68 21.45 -17.98
N SER A 452 -6.33 20.57 -17.05
CA SER A 452 -7.20 19.47 -16.62
C SER A 452 -8.49 19.99 -16.01
N LEU A 453 -8.42 21.00 -15.14
CA LEU A 453 -9.61 21.65 -14.58
C LEU A 453 -10.50 22.24 -15.68
N ALA A 454 -9.93 22.94 -16.66
CA ALA A 454 -10.70 23.52 -17.78
C ALA A 454 -11.35 22.43 -18.63
N ALA A 455 -10.61 21.37 -18.98
CA ALA A 455 -11.12 20.25 -19.75
C ALA A 455 -12.25 19.53 -19.01
N PHE A 456 -12.07 19.21 -17.73
CA PHE A 456 -13.09 18.54 -16.93
C PHE A 456 -14.26 19.45 -16.58
N ALA A 457 -14.07 20.77 -16.48
CA ALA A 457 -15.18 21.72 -16.34
C ALA A 457 -16.05 21.73 -17.61
N LEU A 458 -15.44 21.69 -18.80
CA LEU A 458 -16.18 21.56 -20.07
C LEU A 458 -16.92 20.22 -20.15
N ILE A 459 -16.29 19.11 -19.75
CA ILE A 459 -16.93 17.79 -19.67
C ILE A 459 -18.11 17.85 -18.69
N THR A 460 -17.91 18.41 -17.51
CA THR A 460 -18.94 18.56 -16.47
C THR A 460 -20.12 19.35 -17.00
N TRP A 461 -19.86 20.49 -17.65
CA TRP A 461 -20.89 21.33 -18.27
C TRP A 461 -21.67 20.56 -19.35
N GLN A 462 -20.98 19.96 -20.31
CA GLN A 462 -21.61 19.26 -21.44
C GLN A 462 -22.41 18.04 -20.97
N THR A 463 -21.88 17.28 -20.02
CA THR A 463 -22.52 16.09 -19.47
C THR A 463 -23.68 16.44 -18.54
N SER A 464 -23.64 17.57 -17.83
CA SER A 464 -24.78 18.10 -17.07
C SER A 464 -25.93 18.47 -18.00
N LEU A 465 -25.65 19.15 -19.12
CA LEU A 465 -26.67 19.44 -20.14
C LEU A 465 -27.22 18.16 -20.78
N ALA A 466 -26.34 17.21 -21.09
CA ALA A 466 -26.73 15.92 -21.66
C ALA A 466 -27.59 15.11 -20.67
N PHE A 467 -27.27 15.14 -19.38
CA PHE A 467 -28.09 14.57 -18.31
C PHE A 467 -29.46 15.23 -18.27
N TRP A 468 -29.53 16.57 -18.22
CA TRP A 468 -30.79 17.30 -18.11
C TRP A 468 -31.74 16.97 -19.26
N LYS A 469 -31.22 17.00 -20.50
CA LYS A 469 -31.98 16.62 -21.69
C LYS A 469 -32.44 15.15 -21.64
N SER A 470 -31.56 14.25 -21.21
CA SER A 470 -31.84 12.81 -21.09
C SER A 470 -32.93 12.51 -20.06
N TRP A 471 -32.90 13.23 -18.94
CA TRP A 471 -33.89 13.16 -17.88
C TRP A 471 -35.26 13.65 -18.37
N GLU A 472 -35.30 14.79 -19.07
CA GLU A 472 -36.55 15.37 -19.57
C GLU A 472 -37.25 14.46 -20.59
N ILE A 473 -36.50 13.88 -21.52
CA ILE A 473 -37.07 13.00 -22.56
C ILE A 473 -37.20 11.54 -22.13
N GLN A 474 -36.85 11.21 -20.88
CA GLN A 474 -36.76 9.83 -20.37
C GLN A 474 -35.99 8.91 -21.34
N GLU A 475 -34.78 9.34 -21.73
CA GLU A 475 -33.98 8.66 -22.75
C GLU A 475 -33.66 7.22 -22.34
N VAL A 476 -33.95 6.29 -23.25
CA VAL A 476 -33.67 4.87 -23.11
C VAL A 476 -32.69 4.46 -24.19
N ARG A 477 -31.66 3.69 -23.82
CA ARG A 477 -30.78 3.04 -24.79
C ARG A 477 -31.48 1.78 -25.26
N TRP A 478 -31.77 1.74 -26.56
CA TRP A 478 -32.32 0.57 -27.22
C TRP A 478 -31.21 -0.45 -27.44
N GLY A 479 -31.27 -1.53 -26.68
CA GLY A 479 -30.41 -2.68 -26.74
C GLY A 479 -31.23 -3.93 -26.45
N ALA A 480 -30.57 -5.02 -26.08
CA ALA A 480 -31.29 -6.23 -25.73
C ALA A 480 -32.08 -6.07 -24.41
N LEU A 481 -31.61 -5.18 -23.53
CA LEU A 481 -32.32 -4.68 -22.37
C LEU A 481 -32.50 -3.15 -22.48
N PRO A 482 -33.74 -2.62 -22.55
CA PRO A 482 -33.96 -1.18 -22.60
C PRO A 482 -33.65 -0.56 -21.24
N LEU A 483 -32.50 0.12 -21.13
CA LEU A 483 -32.07 0.77 -19.90
C LEU A 483 -32.14 2.29 -20.00
N PRO A 484 -32.63 3.00 -18.97
CA PRO A 484 -32.59 4.46 -18.94
C PRO A 484 -31.14 4.94 -18.96
N VAL A 485 -30.86 5.98 -19.76
CA VAL A 485 -29.50 6.50 -19.96
C VAL A 485 -29.16 7.63 -18.99
N TRP A 486 -30.19 8.36 -18.54
CA TRP A 486 -30.02 9.49 -17.64
C TRP A 486 -29.24 9.17 -16.35
N PRO A 487 -29.34 7.99 -15.71
CA PRO A 487 -28.59 7.73 -14.46
C PRO A 487 -27.09 7.71 -14.69
N VAL A 488 -26.64 7.15 -15.83
CA VAL A 488 -25.21 7.11 -16.17
C VAL A 488 -24.70 8.50 -16.50
N LYS A 489 -25.47 9.28 -17.26
CA LYS A 489 -25.11 10.68 -17.57
C LYS A 489 -25.02 11.53 -16.30
N PHE A 490 -25.91 11.30 -15.33
CA PHE A 490 -25.80 11.92 -14.01
C PHE A 490 -24.49 11.56 -13.31
N VAL A 491 -24.12 10.27 -13.27
CA VAL A 491 -22.89 9.82 -12.62
C VAL A 491 -21.64 10.42 -13.28
N ILE A 492 -21.62 10.54 -14.61
CA ILE A 492 -20.54 11.23 -15.33
C ILE A 492 -20.46 12.69 -14.91
N ALA A 493 -21.58 13.41 -14.91
CA ALA A 493 -21.64 14.83 -14.56
C ALA A 493 -21.22 15.05 -13.09
N PHE A 494 -21.75 14.24 -12.17
CA PHE A 494 -21.41 14.31 -10.76
C PHE A 494 -19.94 13.95 -10.49
N GLY A 495 -19.45 12.83 -11.04
CA GLY A 495 -18.07 12.40 -10.84
C GLY A 495 -17.05 13.39 -11.42
N SER A 496 -17.32 13.95 -12.60
CA SER A 496 -16.47 14.99 -13.19
C SER A 496 -16.50 16.30 -12.41
N LEU A 497 -17.64 16.67 -11.82
CA LEU A 497 -17.75 17.82 -10.91
C LEU A 497 -16.88 17.63 -9.65
N VAL A 498 -16.97 16.46 -9.00
CA VAL A 498 -16.15 16.17 -7.82
C VAL A 498 -14.67 16.16 -8.16
N LEU A 499 -14.29 15.66 -9.34
CA LEU A 499 -12.92 15.73 -9.83
C LEU A 499 -12.46 17.18 -10.08
N CYS A 500 -13.32 18.04 -10.62
CA CYS A 500 -13.01 19.48 -10.75
C CYS A 500 -12.73 20.11 -9.39
N LEU A 501 -13.53 19.78 -8.36
CA LEU A 501 -13.29 20.26 -6.99
C LEU A 501 -11.93 19.77 -6.47
N GLN A 502 -11.55 18.52 -6.73
CA GLN A 502 -10.24 18.01 -6.36
C GLN A 502 -9.10 18.76 -7.09
N PHE A 503 -9.22 19.03 -8.39
CA PHE A 503 -8.21 19.83 -9.10
C PHE A 503 -8.08 21.24 -8.52
N VAL A 504 -9.18 21.86 -8.07
CA VAL A 504 -9.11 23.16 -7.38
C VAL A 504 -8.32 23.03 -6.07
N VAL A 505 -8.56 21.99 -5.28
CA VAL A 505 -7.78 21.70 -4.06
C VAL A 505 -6.30 21.52 -4.41
N ASP A 506 -5.98 20.71 -5.42
CA ASP A 506 -4.60 20.46 -5.86
C ASP A 506 -3.89 21.73 -6.31
N VAL A 507 -4.56 22.61 -7.06
CA VAL A 507 -4.01 23.92 -7.47
C VAL A 507 -3.74 24.79 -6.25
N ILE A 508 -4.66 24.85 -5.29
CA ILE A 508 -4.48 25.64 -4.05
C ILE A 508 -3.30 25.09 -3.23
N GLU A 509 -3.17 23.77 -3.11
CA GLU A 509 -2.05 23.14 -2.42
C GLU A 509 -0.71 23.44 -3.11
N GLU A 510 -0.69 23.37 -4.43
CA GLU A 510 0.49 23.63 -5.27
C GLU A 510 0.92 25.10 -5.15
N LEU A 511 -0.02 26.05 -5.14
CA LEU A 511 0.26 27.49 -4.95
C LEU A 511 0.79 27.81 -3.54
N LYS A 512 0.36 27.07 -2.50
CA LYS A 512 0.82 27.28 -1.11
C LYS A 512 2.24 26.76 -0.87
N LYS A 513 2.64 25.67 -1.52
CA LYS A 513 4.00 25.10 -1.42
C LYS A 513 4.39 24.47 -2.76
N PRO A 514 5.46 24.94 -3.43
CA PRO A 514 5.89 24.39 -4.71
C PRO A 514 6.26 22.90 -4.60
N TYR A 515 5.61 22.05 -5.39
CA TYR A 515 5.91 20.61 -5.44
C TYR A 515 7.31 20.29 -5.95
N ALA A 516 8.03 21.26 -6.52
CA ALA A 516 9.40 21.04 -6.95
C ALA A 516 10.42 20.92 -5.80
N GLU A 517 9.99 21.21 -4.56
CA GLU A 517 10.70 20.89 -3.31
C GLU A 517 10.11 19.66 -2.60
N ARG A 518 9.14 18.99 -3.23
CA ARG A 518 8.58 17.70 -2.86
C ARG A 518 9.11 16.65 -3.87
N PRO A 519 9.24 15.39 -3.46
CA PRO A 519 9.86 14.34 -4.26
C PRO A 519 8.94 14.05 -5.44
N GLN A 520 9.51 13.74 -6.60
CA GLN A 520 8.72 13.27 -7.72
C GLN A 520 8.17 11.87 -7.40
N ASP A 521 6.93 11.64 -7.78
CA ASP A 521 6.08 10.56 -7.30
C ASP A 521 5.72 9.60 -8.46
N PRO A 522 6.45 8.48 -8.69
CA PRO A 522 6.27 7.72 -9.94
C PRO A 522 5.19 6.62 -9.95
N THR A 523 4.27 6.57 -8.98
CA THR A 523 3.43 5.36 -8.67
C THR A 523 2.16 5.60 -7.84
N ALA A 524 1.52 6.77 -7.81
CA ALA A 524 0.41 6.93 -6.85
C ALA A 524 -0.77 5.99 -7.19
N GLY A 525 -0.78 5.35 -8.36
CA GLY A 525 -1.61 4.19 -8.64
C GLY A 525 -0.75 3.01 -9.11
N ALA A 526 -0.50 2.06 -8.22
CA ALA A 526 -0.47 0.65 -8.58
C ALA A 526 -1.41 -0.07 -7.61
N ILE A 527 -2.45 -0.66 -8.19
CA ILE A 527 -3.55 -1.43 -7.57
C ILE A 527 -3.03 -2.51 -6.62
#